data_AF-A0A821ENH5-F1
#
_entry.id   AF-A0A821ENH5-F1
#
_cell.length_a   1.000
_cell.length_b   1.000
_cell.length_c   1.000
_cell.angle_alpha   90.00
_cell.angle_beta   90.00
_cell.angle_gamma   90.00
#
_symmetry.space_group_name_H-M   'P 1'
#
loop_
_entity.id
_entity.type
_entity.pdbx_description
1 polymer ?
#
loop_
_entity_poly.entity_id
_entity_poly.type
_entity_poly.pdbx_seq_one_letter_code
_entity_poly.pdbx_strand_id
1 'polypeptide(L)'
;MQKCREEHIDAYETTLRVFRGKRTSIKELRQIQASEGKHVITAGFLSTSIYRRVASHFAIGEDRAGNEIIIIYYLIIDPSKSMMKPTALISHKSRIQWECEVLIPIGTIFRVESIKHTD
;
A
#
# COMPACT_ATOMS: atom_id res chain seq x y z
N MET A 1 -5.69 22.34 -3.79
CA MET A 1 -5.34 21.04 -3.17
C MET A 1 -6.47 20.06 -3.45
N GLN A 2 -6.16 18.81 -3.80
CA GLN A 2 -7.18 17.80 -4.09
C GLN A 2 -7.76 17.26 -2.78
N LYS A 3 -9.08 17.37 -2.60
CA LYS A 3 -9.79 16.85 -1.43
C LYS A 3 -9.92 15.33 -1.56
N CYS A 4 -9.71 14.59 -0.47
CA CYS A 4 -9.89 13.14 -0.46
C CYS A 4 -11.35 12.80 -0.77
N ARG A 5 -11.59 11.89 -1.72
CA ARG A 5 -12.92 11.34 -2.00
C ARG A 5 -13.15 10.15 -1.06
N GLU A 6 -13.47 10.46 0.19
CA GLU A 6 -13.59 9.52 1.32
C GLU A 6 -14.88 8.68 1.27
N GLU A 7 -15.87 9.18 0.53
CA GLU A 7 -17.26 8.70 0.47
C GLU A 7 -17.39 7.22 0.09
N HIS A 8 -16.41 6.65 -0.62
CA HIS A 8 -16.43 5.25 -1.06
C HIS A 8 -15.60 4.28 -0.21
N ILE A 9 -14.80 4.81 0.74
CA ILE A 9 -13.88 4.01 1.55
C ILE A 9 -14.58 3.51 2.82
N ASP A 10 -15.52 4.30 3.35
CA ASP A 10 -16.14 3.99 4.63
C ASP A 10 -17.19 2.89 4.56
N ALA A 11 -17.94 2.79 3.45
CA ALA A 11 -18.97 1.78 3.29
C ALA A 11 -18.42 0.33 3.31
N TYR A 12 -17.15 0.10 2.94
CA TYR A 12 -16.57 -1.25 2.78
C TYR A 12 -17.42 -2.21 1.92
N GLU A 13 -18.31 -1.67 1.11
CA GLU A 13 -19.18 -2.41 0.18
C GLU A 13 -18.51 -2.64 -1.17
N THR A 14 -17.41 -1.94 -1.45
CA THR A 14 -16.71 -1.99 -2.72
C THR A 14 -15.24 -2.32 -2.54
N THR A 15 -14.66 -2.94 -3.57
CA THR A 15 -13.22 -3.24 -3.61
C THR A 15 -12.41 -1.94 -3.49
N LEU A 16 -11.62 -1.82 -2.42
CA LEU A 16 -10.75 -0.69 -2.19
C LEU A 16 -9.38 -0.93 -2.82
N ARG A 17 -8.86 0.10 -3.50
CA ARG A 17 -7.56 0.08 -4.16
C ARG A 17 -6.65 1.11 -3.52
N VAL A 18 -5.51 0.67 -3.01
CA VAL A 18 -4.53 1.54 -2.37
C VAL A 18 -3.12 1.24 -2.85
N PHE A 19 -2.25 2.22 -2.68
CA PHE A 19 -0.89 2.20 -3.16
C PHE A 19 0.08 2.46 -2.00
N ARG A 20 1.22 1.79 -2.02
CA ARG A 20 2.33 2.06 -1.10
C ARG A 20 3.63 2.09 -1.88
N GLY A 21 4.37 3.19 -1.77
CA GLY A 21 5.72 3.24 -2.27
C GLY A 21 6.71 2.85 -1.17
N LYS A 22 7.72 2.07 -1.53
CA LYS A 22 8.80 1.69 -0.62
C LYS A 22 10.10 1.57 -1.40
N ARG A 23 11.20 2.05 -0.83
CA ARG A 23 12.55 1.67 -1.26
C ARG A 23 12.93 0.34 -0.64
N THR A 24 13.48 -0.54 -1.45
CA THR A 24 13.79 -1.90 -1.04
C THR A 24 15.19 -2.25 -1.55
N SER A 25 15.93 -3.04 -0.79
CA SER A 25 17.19 -3.60 -1.28
C SER A 25 16.93 -4.69 -2.33
N ILE A 26 17.90 -4.96 -3.20
CA ILE A 26 17.82 -6.09 -4.14
C ILE A 26 17.56 -7.43 -3.43
N LYS A 27 18.08 -7.61 -2.21
CA LYS A 27 17.82 -8.81 -1.40
C LYS A 27 16.34 -8.92 -1.03
N GLU A 28 15.74 -7.82 -0.59
CA GLU A 28 14.32 -7.79 -0.23
C GLU A 28 13.43 -7.95 -1.46
N LEU A 29 13.79 -7.32 -2.60
CA LEU A 29 13.10 -7.54 -3.88
C LEU A 29 13.06 -9.03 -4.24
N ARG A 30 14.19 -9.75 -4.14
CA ARG A 30 14.24 -11.19 -4.44
C ARG A 30 13.33 -12.01 -3.53
N GLN A 31 13.21 -11.63 -2.26
CA GLN A 31 12.28 -12.29 -1.32
C GLN A 31 10.82 -12.04 -1.71
N ILE A 32 10.49 -10.83 -2.16
CA ILE A 32 9.16 -10.48 -2.66
C ILE A 32 8.86 -11.25 -3.96
N GLN A 33 9.82 -11.32 -4.89
CA GLN A 33 9.69 -12.12 -6.12
C GLN A 33 9.44 -13.60 -5.83
N ALA A 34 10.13 -14.17 -4.84
CA ALA A 34 9.91 -15.55 -4.42
C ALA A 34 8.55 -15.79 -3.73
N SER A 35 7.80 -14.75 -3.39
CA SER A 35 6.46 -14.84 -2.79
C SER A 35 5.32 -14.68 -3.79
N GLU A 36 5.60 -14.50 -5.08
CA GLU A 36 4.58 -14.50 -6.13
C GLU A 36 3.73 -15.79 -6.08
N GLY A 37 2.41 -15.63 -6.11
CA GLY A 37 1.43 -16.70 -5.91
C GLY A 37 1.20 -17.12 -4.46
N LYS A 38 2.02 -16.66 -3.50
CA LYS A 38 1.93 -17.04 -2.08
C LYS A 38 1.19 -16.00 -1.24
N HIS A 39 0.82 -16.43 -0.03
CA HIS A 39 0.30 -15.55 1.01
C HIS A 39 1.45 -14.96 1.82
N VAL A 40 1.39 -13.66 2.08
CA VAL A 40 2.33 -12.90 2.91
C VAL A 40 1.56 -12.20 4.02
N ILE A 41 2.16 -12.15 5.21
CA ILE A 41 1.58 -11.49 6.37
C ILE A 41 2.26 -10.13 6.60
N THR A 42 1.50 -9.12 6.97
CA THR A 42 2.05 -7.82 7.35
C THR A 42 2.71 -7.91 8.72
N ALA A 43 4.02 -7.71 8.78
CA ALA A 43 4.77 -7.69 10.03
C ALA A 43 4.64 -6.37 10.82
N GLY A 44 4.01 -5.36 10.22
CA GLY A 44 3.79 -4.03 10.78
C GLY A 44 2.61 -3.34 10.12
N PHE A 45 2.25 -2.16 10.60
CA PHE A 45 1.23 -1.35 9.94
C PHE A 45 1.70 -0.96 8.54
N LEU A 46 0.81 -1.07 7.54
CA LEU A 46 1.08 -0.53 6.21
C LEU A 46 0.37 0.81 6.04
N SER A 47 1.13 1.89 6.01
CA SER A 47 0.65 3.17 5.48
C SER A 47 0.51 3.07 3.96
N THR A 48 -0.67 3.39 3.47
CA THR A 48 -1.02 3.36 2.04
C THR A 48 -1.80 4.62 1.69
N SER A 49 -1.88 4.94 0.41
CA SER A 49 -2.70 6.05 -0.10
C SER A 49 -3.59 5.55 -1.22
N ILE A 50 -4.79 6.10 -1.33
CA ILE A 50 -5.64 5.89 -2.52
C ILE A 50 -5.04 6.49 -3.80
N TYR A 51 -4.01 7.35 -3.68
CA TYR A 51 -3.36 8.01 -4.81
C TYR A 51 -1.96 7.47 -5.06
N ARG A 52 -1.76 6.85 -6.23
CA ARG A 52 -0.44 6.35 -6.67
C ARG A 52 0.65 7.43 -6.64
N ARG A 53 0.32 8.69 -6.95
CA ARG A 53 1.30 9.80 -6.93
C ARG A 53 1.84 10.06 -5.53
N VAL A 54 0.97 10.02 -4.52
CA VAL A 54 1.36 10.18 -3.11
C VAL A 54 2.26 9.01 -2.70
N ALA A 55 1.84 7.78 -3.00
CA ALA A 55 2.66 6.59 -2.74
C ALA A 55 4.05 6.67 -3.40
N SER A 56 4.12 7.14 -4.65
CA SER A 56 5.39 7.30 -5.37
C SER A 56 6.30 8.34 -4.71
N HIS A 57 5.73 9.44 -4.21
CA HIS A 57 6.48 10.48 -3.51
C HIS A 57 7.23 9.91 -2.28
N PHE A 58 6.57 9.06 -1.50
CA PHE A 58 7.19 8.38 -0.35
C PHE A 58 8.34 7.44 -0.73
N ALA A 59 8.36 6.89 -1.93
CA ALA A 59 9.46 6.05 -2.39
C ALA A 59 10.61 6.85 -3.01
N ILE A 60 10.35 8.06 -3.52
CA ILE A 60 11.33 8.79 -4.32
C ILE A 60 12.40 9.47 -3.46
N GLY A 61 12.08 10.00 -2.26
CA GLY A 61 13.00 10.51 -1.20
C GLY A 61 14.21 11.38 -1.63
N GLU A 62 14.90 12.02 -0.67
CA GLU A 62 16.03 12.93 -1.01
C GLU A 62 17.38 12.22 -1.13
N ASP A 63 17.69 11.23 -0.28
CA ASP A 63 19.01 10.59 -0.23
C ASP A 63 19.04 9.22 -0.93
N ARG A 64 20.12 8.93 -1.66
CA ARG A 64 20.28 7.73 -2.49
C ARG A 64 21.37 6.82 -1.94
N ALA A 65 21.01 5.63 -1.48
CA ALA A 65 21.95 4.52 -1.36
C ALA A 65 21.94 3.73 -2.68
N GLY A 66 23.09 3.55 -3.33
CA GLY A 66 23.21 3.08 -4.72
C GLY A 66 22.67 1.67 -5.05
N ASN A 67 22.12 0.94 -4.07
CA ASN A 67 21.65 -0.45 -4.23
C ASN A 67 20.17 -0.65 -3.90
N GLU A 68 19.39 0.43 -3.84
CA GLU A 68 17.95 0.38 -3.58
C GLU A 68 17.14 0.53 -4.88
N ILE A 69 16.01 -0.19 -4.93
CA ILE A 69 15.01 -0.06 -5.98
C ILE A 69 13.69 0.41 -5.38
N ILE A 70 12.92 1.16 -6.17
CA ILE A 70 11.58 1.60 -5.78
C ILE A 70 10.58 0.52 -6.16
N ILE A 71 9.77 0.10 -5.19
CA ILE A 71 8.59 -0.73 -5.42
C ILE A 71 7.35 0.11 -5.13
N ILE A 72 6.38 0.06 -6.04
CA ILE A 72 5.02 0.53 -5.80
C ILE A 72 4.13 -0.70 -5.62
N TYR A 73 3.71 -0.96 -4.38
CA TYR A 73 2.69 -1.96 -4.09
C TYR A 73 1.33 -1.42 -4.51
N TYR A 74 0.58 -2.26 -5.22
CA TYR A 74 -0.82 -2.04 -5.55
C TYR A 74 -1.64 -3.09 -4.79
N LEU A 75 -2.40 -2.63 -3.81
CA LEU A 75 -3.14 -3.49 -2.89
C LEU A 75 -4.63 -3.39 -3.22
N ILE A 76 -5.23 -4.55 -3.42
CA ILE A 76 -6.67 -4.71 -3.64
C ILE A 76 -7.25 -5.30 -2.36
N ILE A 77 -8.14 -4.57 -1.72
CA ILE A 77 -8.86 -4.99 -0.52
C ILE A 77 -10.28 -5.30 -0.96
N ASP A 78 -10.55 -6.59 -1.09
CA ASP A 78 -11.85 -7.11 -1.52
C ASP A 78 -12.68 -7.53 -0.28
N PRO A 79 -13.77 -6.81 0.03
CA PRO A 79 -14.60 -7.11 1.19
C PRO A 79 -15.24 -8.50 1.11
N SER A 80 -15.37 -9.10 -0.09
CA SER A 80 -15.89 -10.48 -0.23
C SER A 80 -14.93 -11.56 0.29
N LYS A 81 -13.65 -11.21 0.53
CA LYS A 81 -12.60 -12.14 0.96
C LYS A 81 -12.32 -12.12 2.46
N SER A 82 -12.99 -11.24 3.21
CA SER A 82 -12.76 -11.08 4.64
C SER A 82 -14.04 -10.70 5.35
N MET A 83 -14.32 -11.36 6.48
CA MET A 83 -15.44 -10.99 7.36
C MET A 83 -15.20 -9.67 8.12
N MET A 84 -13.97 -9.16 8.11
CA MET A 84 -13.58 -7.93 8.79
C MET A 84 -13.06 -6.90 7.78
N LYS A 85 -13.16 -5.61 8.15
CA LYS A 85 -12.55 -4.48 7.46
C LYS A 85 -11.15 -4.21 8.02
N PRO A 86 -10.05 -4.68 7.37
CA PRO A 86 -8.70 -4.50 7.90
C PRO A 86 -8.13 -3.15 7.44
N THR A 87 -8.92 -2.07 7.55
CA THR A 87 -8.53 -0.76 7.02
C THR A 87 -9.06 0.36 7.89
N ALA A 88 -8.23 1.35 8.16
CA ALA A 88 -8.63 2.61 8.78
C ALA A 88 -8.29 3.78 7.86
N LEU A 89 -9.29 4.56 7.46
CA LEU A 89 -9.08 5.84 6.79
C LEU A 89 -8.74 6.89 7.85
N ILE A 90 -7.53 7.44 7.79
CA ILE A 90 -7.03 8.34 8.84
C ILE A 90 -6.71 9.75 8.32
N SER A 91 -7.06 10.07 7.08
CA SER A 91 -6.86 11.38 6.47
C SER A 91 -7.35 12.52 7.36
N HIS A 92 -8.55 12.39 7.96
CA HIS A 92 -9.14 13.40 8.83
C HIS A 92 -8.43 13.58 10.18
N LYS A 93 -7.62 12.59 10.61
CA LYS A 93 -6.80 12.65 11.83
C LYS A 93 -5.32 12.91 11.53
N SER A 94 -4.90 12.82 10.27
CA SER A 94 -3.52 13.03 9.85
C SER A 94 -3.20 14.52 9.78
N ARG A 95 -1.95 14.87 10.13
CA ARG A 95 -1.40 16.22 9.91
C ARG A 95 -1.33 16.55 8.43
N ILE A 96 -1.27 15.54 7.56
CA ILE A 96 -1.12 15.67 6.11
C ILE A 96 -2.35 15.06 5.41
N GLN A 97 -3.48 15.75 5.53
CA GLN A 97 -4.78 15.23 5.09
C GLN A 97 -4.84 14.87 3.60
N TRP A 98 -4.08 15.56 2.75
CA TRP A 98 -4.09 15.33 1.29
C TRP A 98 -3.45 14.01 0.87
N GLU A 99 -2.78 13.29 1.77
CA GLU A 99 -2.22 11.96 1.49
C GLU A 99 -3.32 10.91 1.34
N CYS A 100 -4.51 11.19 1.86
CA CYS A 100 -5.65 10.27 1.86
C CYS A 100 -5.24 8.87 2.36
N GLU A 101 -4.63 8.86 3.54
CA GLU A 101 -3.97 7.69 4.10
C GLU A 101 -4.99 6.64 4.54
N VAL A 102 -4.78 5.41 4.05
CA VAL A 102 -5.45 4.21 4.50
C VAL A 102 -4.43 3.33 5.21
N LEU A 103 -4.66 3.07 6.49
CA LEU A 103 -3.79 2.25 7.31
C LEU A 103 -4.30 0.81 7.33
N ILE A 104 -3.39 -0.15 7.12
CA ILE A 104 -3.68 -1.58 7.19
C ILE A 104 -3.00 -2.16 8.44
N PRO A 105 -3.70 -2.93 9.28
CA PRO A 105 -3.17 -3.43 10.55
C PRO A 105 -2.12 -4.53 10.35
N ILE A 106 -1.35 -4.73 11.42
CA ILE A 106 -0.42 -5.85 11.58
C ILE A 106 -1.20 -7.16 11.51
N GLY A 107 -0.60 -8.19 10.91
CA GLY A 107 -1.19 -9.52 10.82
C GLY A 107 -2.18 -9.68 9.66
N THR A 108 -2.37 -8.65 8.82
CA THR A 108 -3.19 -8.76 7.62
C THR A 108 -2.48 -9.66 6.60
N ILE A 109 -3.23 -10.59 6.02
CA ILE A 109 -2.71 -11.53 5.02
C ILE A 109 -3.06 -11.02 3.63
N PHE A 110 -2.07 -10.91 2.76
CA PHE A 110 -2.23 -10.61 1.33
C PHE A 110 -1.75 -11.77 0.49
N ARG A 111 -2.36 -11.98 -0.68
CA ARG A 111 -1.79 -12.84 -1.72
C ARG A 111 -1.03 -11.98 -2.71
N VAL A 112 0.22 -12.34 -3.00
CA VAL A 112 0.99 -11.66 -4.05
C VAL A 112 0.55 -12.22 -5.39
N GLU A 113 -0.24 -11.45 -6.14
CA GLU A 113 -0.80 -11.94 -7.41
C GLU A 113 0.20 -11.90 -8.57
N SER A 114 0.91 -10.79 -8.72
CA SER A 114 1.92 -10.64 -9.75
C SER A 114 2.95 -9.59 -9.39
N ILE A 115 4.15 -9.70 -9.96
CA ILE A 115 5.20 -8.70 -9.86
C ILE A 115 5.65 -8.32 -11.28
N LYS A 116 5.67 -7.01 -11.57
CA LYS A 116 5.98 -6.49 -12.90
C LYS A 116 7.05 -5.43 -12.81
N HIS A 117 8.02 -5.50 -13.72
CA HIS A 117 8.90 -4.36 -13.99
C HIS A 117 8.10 -3.31 -14.76
N THR A 118 8.22 -2.06 -14.37
CA THR A 118 7.64 -0.92 -15.10
C THR A 118 8.79 -0.04 -15.54
N ASP A 119 8.96 0.10 -16.85
CA ASP A 119 9.97 0.96 -17.46
C ASP A 119 9.63 2.45 -17.30
#